data_AF-A0A9K3J565-F1
#
_entry.id   AF-A0A9K3J565-F1
#
_cell.length_a   1.000
_cell.length_b   1.000
_cell.length_c   1.000
_cell.angle_alpha   90.00
_cell.angle_beta   90.00
_cell.angle_gamma   90.00
#
_symmetry.space_group_name_H-M   'P 1'
#
loop_
_entity.id
_entity.type
_entity.pdbx_description
1 polymer ?
#
loop_
_entity_poly.entity_id
_entity_poly.type
_entity_poly.pdbx_seq_one_letter_code
_entity_poly.pdbx_strand_id
1 'polypeptide(L)'
;MIQVKNKMNLGYKLKINEFATMTHHEFRKTHADSKGGHFIALHGIRKTNLSSSYNVIDINGIPPRMDWREHNAVTPMKNQGQCGNTFCLIYIQVSLLGWALSQVCERRG
;
A
#
# COMPACT_ATOMS: atom_id res chain seq x y z
N MET A 1 -19.46 -10.45 15.44
CA MET A 1 -18.06 -10.01 15.65
C MET A 1 -17.86 -8.51 15.56
N ILE A 2 -18.28 -7.83 14.48
CA ILE A 2 -18.09 -6.38 14.29
C ILE A 2 -18.58 -5.54 15.49
N GLN A 3 -19.81 -5.78 15.95
CA GLN A 3 -20.41 -5.04 17.07
C GLN A 3 -19.62 -5.22 18.38
N VAL A 4 -19.14 -6.44 18.64
CA VAL A 4 -18.35 -6.75 19.85
C VAL A 4 -17.00 -6.03 19.79
N LYS A 5 -16.34 -6.01 18.63
CA LYS A 5 -15.05 -5.33 18.45
C LYS A 5 -15.18 -3.81 18.56
N ASN A 6 -16.26 -3.23 18.03
CA ASN A 6 -16.53 -1.80 18.12
C ASN A 6 -16.84 -1.34 19.56
N LYS A 7 -17.37 -2.23 20.41
CA LYS A 7 -17.61 -1.95 21.84
C LYS A 7 -16.33 -1.93 22.68
N MET A 8 -15.20 -2.40 22.17
CA MET A 8 -13.92 -2.41 22.89
C MET A 8 -13.20 -1.05 22.91
N ASN A 9 -13.83 0.02 22.41
CA ASN A 9 -13.27 1.37 22.32
C ASN A 9 -11.85 1.45 21.72
N LEU A 10 -11.65 0.74 20.61
CA LEU A 10 -10.39 0.73 19.86
C LEU A 10 -10.28 1.99 19.00
N GLY A 11 -9.05 2.39 18.64
CA GLY A 11 -8.78 3.53 17.74
C GLY A 11 -9.26 3.35 16.29
N TYR A 12 -10.01 2.28 16.00
CA TYR A 12 -10.63 2.01 14.71
C TYR A 12 -12.02 1.40 14.90
N LYS A 13 -12.88 1.58 13.91
CA LYS A 13 -14.23 0.99 13.87
C LYS A 13 -14.37 0.08 12.66
N LEU A 14 -14.99 -1.07 12.87
CA LEU A 14 -15.33 -2.03 11.81
C LEU A 14 -16.75 -1.75 11.30
N LYS A 15 -16.97 -1.95 10.00
CA LYS A 15 -18.29 -1.86 9.35
C LYS A 15 -18.49 -3.09 8.46
N ILE A 16 -19.75 -3.43 8.20
CA ILE A 16 -20.11 -4.41 7.17
C ILE A 16 -19.64 -3.88 5.81
N ASN A 17 -18.81 -4.65 5.12
CA ASN A 17 -18.30 -4.39 3.77
C ASN A 17 -18.60 -5.59 2.86
N GLU A 18 -18.15 -5.55 1.61
CA GLU A 18 -18.35 -6.63 0.61
C GLU A 18 -17.79 -8.00 1.04
N PHE A 19 -16.87 -8.03 2.02
CA PHE A 19 -16.27 -9.25 2.55
C PHE A 19 -16.93 -9.76 3.83
N ALA A 20 -18.02 -9.13 4.30
CA ALA A 20 -18.65 -9.47 5.57
C ALA A 20 -19.25 -10.89 5.62
N THR A 21 -19.56 -11.48 4.47
CA THR A 21 -20.07 -12.85 4.33
C THR A 21 -18.94 -13.88 4.26
N MET A 22 -17.71 -13.46 3.98
CA MET A 22 -16.57 -14.36 3.84
C MET A 22 -15.97 -14.69 5.20
N THR A 23 -15.55 -15.93 5.38
CA THR A 23 -14.76 -16.29 6.56
C THR A 23 -13.35 -15.68 6.45
N HIS A 24 -12.67 -15.49 7.59
CA HIS A 24 -11.31 -14.98 7.62
C HIS A 24 -10.33 -15.87 6.81
N HIS A 25 -10.56 -17.19 6.81
CA HIS A 25 -9.75 -18.13 6.04
C HIS A 25 -9.96 -17.96 4.53
N GLU A 26 -11.21 -17.86 4.08
CA GLU A 26 -11.54 -17.62 2.67
C GLU A 26 -10.98 -16.27 2.20
N PHE A 27 -11.20 -15.20 2.97
CA PHE A 27 -10.67 -13.88 2.65
C PHE A 27 -9.15 -13.90 2.50
N ARG A 28 -8.45 -14.58 3.42
CA ARG A 28 -6.99 -14.71 3.34
C ARG A 28 -6.56 -15.43 2.07
N LYS A 29 -7.24 -16.52 1.70
CA LYS A 29 -6.91 -17.33 0.53
C LYS A 29 -7.19 -16.62 -0.80
N THR A 30 -8.25 -15.82 -0.89
CA THR A 30 -8.68 -15.21 -2.16
C THR A 30 -8.22 -13.77 -2.35
N HIS A 31 -8.07 -12.99 -1.27
CA HIS A 31 -7.81 -11.55 -1.37
C HIS A 31 -6.50 -11.11 -0.69
N ALA A 32 -5.98 -11.87 0.29
CA ALA A 32 -4.74 -11.51 1.00
C ALA A 32 -3.57 -12.47 0.75
N ASP A 33 -3.73 -13.49 -0.10
CA ASP A 33 -2.67 -14.44 -0.44
C ASP A 33 -1.76 -13.86 -1.52
N SER A 34 -0.92 -12.93 -1.11
CA SER A 34 0.26 -12.57 -1.90
C SER A 34 1.31 -13.65 -1.63
N LYS A 35 1.67 -14.43 -2.66
CA LYS A 35 2.71 -15.49 -2.56
C LYS A 35 4.12 -14.96 -2.24
N GLY A 36 4.25 -13.75 -1.68
CA GLY A 36 5.50 -13.09 -1.37
C GLY A 36 6.35 -13.87 -0.38
N GLY A 37 5.74 -14.39 0.70
CA GLY A 37 6.46 -15.23 1.66
C GLY A 37 7.00 -16.51 1.03
N HIS A 38 6.20 -17.17 0.18
CA HIS A 38 6.60 -18.36 -0.57
C HIS A 38 7.70 -18.05 -1.60
N PHE A 39 7.57 -16.92 -2.29
CA PHE A 39 8.57 -16.44 -3.25
C PHE A 39 9.90 -16.12 -2.58
N ILE A 40 9.89 -15.47 -1.41
CA ILE A 40 11.09 -15.21 -0.60
C ILE A 40 11.70 -16.53 -0.10
N ALA A 41 10.90 -17.49 0.33
CA ALA A 41 11.38 -18.79 0.78
C ALA A 41 12.04 -19.60 -0.36
N LEU A 42 11.50 -19.52 -1.58
CA LEU A 42 12.03 -20.23 -2.75
C LEU A 42 13.24 -19.55 -3.40
N HIS A 43 13.23 -18.23 -3.49
CA HIS A 43 14.23 -17.47 -4.26
C HIS A 43 15.22 -16.69 -3.39
N GLY A 44 15.02 -16.71 -2.07
CA GLY A 44 15.76 -15.85 -1.14
C GLY A 44 15.40 -14.38 -1.29
N ILE A 45 15.85 -13.57 -0.34
CA ILE A 45 15.80 -12.10 -0.49
C ILE A 45 16.91 -11.71 -1.46
N ARG A 46 16.55 -11.30 -2.67
CA ARG A 46 17.50 -10.63 -3.58
C ARG A 46 17.81 -9.26 -3.01
N LYS A 47 18.93 -9.13 -2.27
CA LYS A 47 19.53 -7.83 -2.01
C LYS A 47 19.96 -7.26 -3.36
N THR A 48 19.23 -6.27 -3.86
CA THR A 48 19.68 -5.49 -4.99
C THR A 48 20.90 -4.69 -4.55
N ASN A 49 21.99 -4.71 -5.33
CA ASN A 49 23.11 -3.76 -5.19
C ASN A 49 22.68 -2.34 -5.61
N LEU A 50 21.48 -1.90 -5.22
CA LEU A 50 21.12 -0.49 -5.27
C LEU A 50 22.02 0.18 -4.23
N SER A 51 23.13 0.74 -4.70
CA SER A 51 23.80 1.83 -4.02
C SER A 51 22.88 3.05 -4.03
N SER A 52 21.72 2.93 -3.38
CA SER A 52 20.92 4.09 -3.02
C SER A 52 21.63 4.61 -1.79
N SER A 53 22.57 5.52 -2.00
CA SER A 53 22.95 6.50 -1.01
C SER A 53 21.64 6.99 -0.39
N TYR A 54 21.31 6.50 0.81
CA TYR A 54 20.24 7.09 1.60
C TYR A 54 20.79 8.46 1.96
N ASN A 55 20.54 9.43 1.08
CA ASN A 55 20.89 10.81 1.34
C ASN A 55 20.19 11.12 2.66
N VAL A 56 20.97 11.45 3.69
CA VAL A 56 20.41 11.92 4.95
C VAL A 56 19.69 13.22 4.60
N ILE A 57 18.39 13.13 4.37
CA ILE A 57 17.56 14.27 4.01
C ILE A 57 17.45 15.13 5.27
N ASP A 58 17.77 16.41 5.15
CA ASP A 58 17.49 17.37 6.22
C ASP A 58 15.97 17.41 6.46
N ILE A 59 15.58 16.80 7.58
CA ILE A 59 14.18 16.61 8.01
C ILE A 59 13.53 17.93 8.44
N ASN A 60 14.30 19.03 8.58
CA ASN A 60 13.77 20.33 8.98
C ASN A 60 12.78 20.94 7.96
N GLY A 61 12.79 20.49 6.71
CA GLY A 61 11.89 20.96 5.65
C GLY A 61 10.61 20.14 5.45
N ILE A 62 10.38 19.08 6.23
CA ILE A 62 9.23 18.18 6.02
C ILE A 62 8.04 18.66 6.84
N PRO A 63 6.86 18.88 6.22
CA PRO A 63 5.67 19.27 6.95
C PRO A 63 5.22 18.15 7.91
N PRO A 64 4.60 18.48 9.07
CA PRO A 64 4.18 17.50 10.07
C PRO A 64 3.09 16.55 9.58
N ARG A 65 2.38 16.91 8.49
CA ARG A 65 1.40 16.07 7.79
C ARG A 65 1.50 16.33 6.30
N MET A 66 1.48 15.27 5.51
CA MET A 66 1.55 15.32 4.05
C MET A 66 0.53 14.32 3.49
N ASP A 67 -0.41 14.78 2.65
CA ASP A 67 -1.34 13.93 1.93
C ASP A 67 -1.12 14.06 0.42
N TRP A 68 -0.54 13.02 -0.19
CA TRP A 68 -0.25 13.01 -1.63
C TRP A 68 -1.51 13.02 -2.51
N ARG A 69 -2.68 12.73 -1.94
CA ARG A 69 -3.97 12.83 -2.66
C ARG A 69 -4.28 14.27 -3.04
N GLU A 70 -3.87 15.25 -2.21
CA GLU A 70 -4.06 16.67 -2.47
C GLU A 70 -3.19 17.18 -3.64
N HIS A 71 -2.14 16.45 -3.98
CA HIS A 71 -1.20 16.80 -5.04
C HIS A 71 -1.44 16.08 -6.37
N ASN A 72 -2.62 15.47 -6.56
CA ASN A 72 -2.95 14.64 -7.73
C ASN A 72 -1.93 13.53 -8.01
N ALA A 73 -1.17 13.13 -6.98
CA ALA A 73 -0.08 12.15 -7.10
C ALA A 73 -0.56 10.72 -6.76
N VAL A 74 -1.82 10.58 -6.32
CA VAL A 74 -2.44 9.30 -5.99
C VAL A 74 -3.47 8.94 -7.04
N THR A 75 -3.32 7.76 -7.64
CA THR A 75 -4.28 7.22 -8.60
C THR A 75 -5.55 6.71 -7.92
N PRO A 76 -6.71 6.68 -8.62
CA PRO A 76 -7.94 6.12 -8.08
C PRO A 76 -7.75 4.70 -7.55
N MET A 77 -8.49 4.36 -6.50
CA MET A 77 -8.39 3.06 -5.84
C MET A 77 -8.77 1.94 -6.82
N LYS A 78 -7.82 1.04 -7.10
CA LYS A 78 -8.04 -0.12 -7.97
C LYS A 78 -8.46 -1.33 -7.14
N ASN A 79 -9.47 -2.07 -7.61
CA ASN A 79 -9.87 -3.34 -6.99
C ASN A 79 -9.01 -4.48 -7.55
N GLN A 80 -8.31 -5.19 -6.67
CA GLN A 80 -7.46 -6.33 -7.01
C GLN A 80 -8.24 -7.61 -7.36
N GLY A 81 -9.54 -7.65 -7.08
CA GLY A 81 -10.38 -8.82 -7.29
C GLY A 81 -9.90 -10.03 -6.48
N GLN A 82 -10.14 -11.24 -7.00
CA GLN A 82 -9.69 -12.51 -6.40
C GLN A 82 -8.28 -12.93 -6.86
N CYS A 83 -7.63 -12.12 -7.71
CA CYS A 83 -6.28 -12.41 -8.19
C CYS A 83 -5.27 -11.84 -7.18
N GLY A 84 -4.45 -12.70 -6.57
CA GLY A 84 -3.39 -12.35 -5.61
C GLY A 84 -2.20 -11.56 -6.19
N ASN A 85 -2.43 -10.73 -7.21
CA ASN A 85 -1.42 -9.95 -7.92
C ASN A 85 -1.09 -8.63 -7.21
N THR A 86 -1.23 -8.57 -5.88
CA THR A 86 -1.03 -7.38 -5.04
C THR A 86 0.31 -6.70 -5.31
N PHE A 87 1.36 -7.48 -5.59
CA PHE A 87 2.68 -6.95 -5.97
C PHE A 87 2.66 -6.09 -7.24
N CYS A 88 1.88 -6.50 -8.25
CA CYS A 88 1.77 -5.74 -9.50
C CYS A 88 1.06 -4.40 -9.27
N LEU A 89 0.00 -4.39 -8.46
CA LEU A 89 -0.70 -3.14 -8.12
C LEU A 89 0.18 -2.19 -7.32
N ILE A 90 0.93 -2.70 -6.34
CA ILE A 90 1.90 -1.90 -5.58
C ILE A 90 2.95 -1.30 -6.52
N TYR A 91 3.54 -2.11 -7.39
CA TYR A 91 4.57 -1.65 -8.34
C TYR A 91 4.05 -0.58 -9.30
N ILE A 92 2.84 -0.77 -9.85
CA ILE A 92 2.18 0.21 -10.71
C ILE A 92 1.91 1.51 -9.93
N GLN A 93 1.42 1.43 -8.69
CA GLN A 93 1.14 2.64 -7.91
C GLN A 93 2.42 3.41 -7.54
N VAL A 94 3.48 2.72 -7.14
CA VAL A 94 4.78 3.37 -6.85
C VAL A 94 5.37 4.01 -8.10
N SER A 95 5.31 3.33 -9.24
CA SER A 95 5.81 3.86 -10.51
C SER A 95 5.03 5.10 -10.97
N LEU A 96 3.70 5.06 -10.87
CA LEU A 96 2.84 6.19 -11.22
C LEU A 96 3.01 7.36 -10.26
N LEU A 97 3.22 7.09 -8.96
CA LEU A 97 3.55 8.12 -7.98
C LEU A 97 4.88 8.81 -8.35
N GLY A 98 5.91 8.04 -8.69
CA GLY A 98 7.20 8.59 -9.13
C GLY A 98 7.06 9.50 -10.36
N TRP A 99 6.31 9.06 -11.37
CA TRP A 99 6.01 9.88 -12.55
C TRP A 99 5.21 11.14 -12.21
N ALA A 100 4.16 11.03 -11.39
CA ALA A 100 3.35 12.16 -10.98
C ALA A 100 4.15 13.20 -10.18
N LEU A 101 5.08 12.76 -9.33
CA LEU A 101 5.99 13.64 -8.60
C LEU A 101 6.94 14.40 -9.54
N SER A 102 7.48 13.74 -10.58
CA SER A 102 8.28 14.43 -11.60
C SER A 102 7.49 15.56 -12.27
N GLN A 103 6.22 15.28 -12.61
CA GLN A 103 5.31 16.26 -13.23
C GLN A 103 4.90 17.40 -12.28
N VAL A 104 4.84 17.15 -10.97
CA VAL A 104 4.59 18.19 -9.95
C VAL A 104 5.82 19.07 -9.75
N CYS A 105 7.02 18.50 -9.78
CA CYS A 105 8.27 19.25 -9.71
C CYS A 105 8.50 20.12 -10.96
N GLU A 106 8.27 19.58 -12.16
CA GLU A 106 8.39 20.32 -13.43
C GLU A 106 7.44 21.53 -13.52
N ARG A 107 6.26 21.47 -12.88
CA ARG A 107 5.29 22.58 -12.85
C ARG A 107 5.55 23.66 -11.80
N ARG A 108 6.51 23.43 -10.89
CA ARG A 108 6.92 24.41 -9.86
C ARG A 108 8.21 25.16 -10.24
N GLY A 109 8.78 24.89 -11.41
CA GLY A 109 9.94 25.60 -11.99
C GLY A 109 9.55 26.76 -12.87
#